data_AF-R9JAS1-F1
#
_entry.id   AF-R9JAS1-F1
#
_cell.length_a   1.000
_cell.length_b   1.000
_cell.length_c   1.000
_cell.angle_alpha   90.00
_cell.angle_beta   90.00
_cell.angle_gamma   90.00
#
_symmetry.space_group_name_H-M   'P 1'
#
loop_
_entity.id
_entity.type
_entity.pdbx_description
1 polymer ?
#
loop_
_entity_poly.entity_id
_entity_poly.type
_entity_poly.pdbx_seq_one_letter_code
_entity_poly.pdbx_strand_id
1 'polypeptide(L)' 'MAKSLFEEMGGRYERQGDYLIPRHTLPDEKEISISVWGQWHLRYLKECRRGTYINLLTSGREKSLPHFVLW' A
#
# COMPACT_ATOMS: atom_id res chain seq x y z
N MET A 1 16.42 33.10 -4.19
CA MET A 1 16.07 31.76 -4.68
C MET A 1 14.65 31.48 -4.24
N ALA A 2 13.72 31.25 -5.17
CA ALA A 2 12.34 30.90 -4.81
C ALA A 2 12.33 29.48 -4.24
N LYS A 3 11.57 29.25 -3.18
CA LYS A 3 11.34 27.90 -2.64
C LYS A 3 10.53 27.10 -3.67
N SER A 4 10.78 25.80 -3.76
CA SER A 4 9.90 24.95 -4.57
C SER A 4 8.58 24.72 -3.83
N LEU A 5 7.51 24.48 -4.57
CA LEU A 5 6.18 24.17 -4.01
C LEU A 5 6.24 23.00 -3.00
N PHE A 6 7.16 22.06 -3.20
CA PHE A 6 7.37 20.93 -2.28
C PHE A 6 7.95 21.35 -0.91
N GLU A 7 8.88 22.32 -0.88
CA GLU A 7 9.42 22.86 0.37
C GLU A 7 8.39 23.69 1.13
N GLU A 8 7.51 24.40 0.41
CA GLU A 8 6.41 25.16 1.03
C GLU A 8 5.38 24.24 1.71
N MET A 9 5.16 23.04 1.16
CA MET A 9 4.32 22.00 1.77
C MET A 9 5.03 21.21 2.89
N GLY A 10 6.24 21.62 3.31
CA GLY A 10 6.99 20.96 4.38
C GLY A 10 7.74 19.69 3.95
N GLY A 11 7.84 19.44 2.64
CA GLY A 11 8.64 18.37 2.08
C GLY A 11 10.15 18.63 2.26
N ARG A 12 10.93 17.58 2.51
CA ARG A 12 12.39 17.67 2.66
C ARG A 12 13.07 17.05 1.45
N TYR A 13 14.09 17.70 0.91
CA TYR A 13 14.94 17.12 -0.13
C TYR A 13 16.19 16.48 0.48
N GLU A 14 16.62 15.36 -0.11
CA GLU A 14 17.90 14.74 0.15
C GLU A 14 18.76 14.80 -1.11
N ARG A 15 20.02 15.20 -0.97
CA ARG A 15 20.95 15.31 -2.09
C ARG A 15 21.62 13.96 -2.32
N GLN A 16 21.30 13.32 -3.44
CA GLN A 16 22.01 12.13 -3.91
C GLN A 16 22.79 12.48 -5.18
N GLY A 17 24.11 12.56 -5.03
CA GLY A 17 25.00 13.03 -6.09
C GLY A 17 24.66 14.46 -6.53
N ASP A 18 24.29 14.61 -7.79
CA ASP A 18 23.95 15.90 -8.41
C ASP A 18 22.44 16.21 -8.38
N TYR A 19 21.62 15.30 -7.86
CA TYR A 19 20.16 15.44 -7.83
C TYR A 19 19.63 15.71 -6.41
N LEU A 20 18.58 16.54 -6.33
CA LEU A 20 17.76 16.72 -5.14
C LEU A 20 16.53 15.82 -5.23
N ILE A 21 16.49 14.77 -4.42
CA ILE A 21 15.40 13.79 -4.40
C ILE A 21 14.45 14.13 -3.26
N PRO A 22 13.13 14.24 -3.50
CA PRO A 22 12.14 14.37 -2.44
C PRO A 22 12.26 13.19 -1.47
N ARG A 23 12.40 13.47 -0.17
CA ARG A 23 12.33 12.44 0.86
C ARG A 23 10.88 11.97 0.97
N HIS A 24 10.59 10.84 0.34
CA HIS A 24 9.31 10.18 0.49
C HIS A 24 9.29 9.51 1.86
N THR A 25 8.72 10.18 2.86
CA THR A 25 8.17 9.46 4.01
C THR A 25 6.96 8.72 3.46
N LEU A 26 7.14 7.47 3.03
CA LEU A 26 6.01 6.56 2.92
C LEU A 26 5.37 6.56 4.31
N PRO A 27 4.06 6.80 4.47
CA PRO A 27 3.43 6.49 5.74
C PRO A 27 3.80 5.04 6.03
N ASP A 28 4.31 4.75 7.23
CA ASP A 28 4.62 3.38 7.63
C ASP A 28 3.42 2.54 7.22
N GLU A 29 3.59 1.71 6.20
CA GLU A 29 2.54 0.81 5.77
C GLU A 29 2.24 0.02 7.01
N LYS A 30 1.11 0.31 7.67
CA LYS A 30 0.65 -0.50 8.79
C LYS A 30 0.71 -1.91 8.23
N GLU A 31 1.61 -2.71 8.79
CA GLU A 31 1.62 -4.14 8.55
C GLU A 31 0.31 -4.62 9.18
N ILE A 32 -0.78 -4.52 8.42
CA ILE A 32 -2.06 -5.02 8.86
C ILE A 32 -1.89 -6.52 8.78
N SER A 33 -1.58 -7.11 9.92
CA SER A 33 -1.52 -8.55 10.07
C SER A 33 -2.88 -9.10 9.67
N ILE A 34 -2.88 -10.00 8.68
CA ILE A 34 -4.10 -10.67 8.25
C ILE A 34 -4.59 -11.48 9.46
N SER A 35 -5.69 -11.04 10.06
CA SER A 35 -6.33 -11.76 11.16
C SER A 35 -6.65 -13.19 10.75
N VAL A 36 -6.79 -14.09 11.73
CA VAL A 36 -7.11 -15.51 11.48
C VAL A 36 -8.29 -15.64 10.50
N TRP A 37 -9.34 -14.84 10.68
CA TRP A 37 -10.51 -14.77 9.79
C TRP A 37 -10.20 -14.38 8.35
N GLY A 38 -9.30 -13.41 8.12
CA GLY A 38 -8.85 -13.05 6.78
C GLY A 38 -8.15 -14.22 6.07
N GLN A 39 -7.41 -15.04 6.82
CA GLN A 39 -6.76 -16.24 6.27
C GLN A 39 -7.78 -17.34 5.92
N TRP A 40 -8.79 -17.55 6.77
CA TRP A 40 -9.89 -18.48 6.48
C TRP A 40 -10.70 -18.04 5.25
N HIS A 41 -10.98 -16.75 5.12
CA HIS A 41 -11.70 -16.23 3.97
C HIS A 41 -10.90 -16.39 2.66
N LEU A 42 -9.58 -16.14 2.70
CA LEU A 42 -8.70 -16.42 1.56
C LEU A 42 -8.71 -17.90 1.16
N ARG A 43 -8.72 -18.81 2.15
CA ARG A 43 -8.83 -20.24 1.90
C ARG A 43 -10.17 -20.62 1.27
N TYR A 44 -11.27 -20.06 1.75
CA TYR A 44 -12.60 -20.23 1.14
C TYR A 44 -12.62 -19.75 -0.31
N LEU A 45 -12.09 -18.56 -0.60
CA LEU A 45 -12.03 -18.03 -1.97
C LEU A 45 -11.19 -18.92 -2.89
N LYS A 46 -10.08 -19.47 -2.39
CA LYS A 46 -9.23 -20.39 -3.14
C LYS A 46 -9.94 -21.69 -3.50
N GLU A 47 -10.71 -22.25 -2.56
CA GLU A 47 -11.39 -23.55 -2.72
C GLU A 47 -12.73 -23.42 -3.47
N CYS A 48 -13.51 -22.36 -3.24
CA CYS A 48 -14.87 -22.22 -3.77
C CYS A 48 -15.00 -21.20 -4.91
N ARG A 49 -14.15 -20.17 -5.01
CA ARG A 49 -14.30 -19.05 -5.96
C ARG A 49 -12.98 -18.60 -6.57
N ARG A 50 -12.35 -19.51 -7.32
CA ARG A 50 -11.04 -19.32 -7.95
C ARG A 50 -10.95 -18.08 -8.86
N GLY A 51 -12.01 -17.73 -9.59
CA GLY A 51 -12.03 -16.53 -10.44
C GLY A 51 -11.89 -15.23 -9.62
N THR A 52 -12.63 -15.12 -8.52
CA THR A 52 -12.52 -14.00 -7.58
C THR A 52 -11.15 -13.96 -6.91
N TYR A 53 -10.60 -15.12 -6.54
CA TYR A 53 -9.25 -15.21 -5.97
C TYR A 53 -8.15 -14.74 -6.92
N ILE A 54 -8.21 -15.14 -8.20
CA ILE A 54 -7.24 -14.70 -9.21
C ILE A 54 -7.36 -13.20 -9.44
N ASN A 55 -8.58 -12.66 -9.55
CA ASN A 55 -8.80 -11.23 -9.69
C ASN A 55 -8.26 -10.43 -8.49
N LEU A 56 -8.38 -10.97 -7.27
CA LEU A 56 -7.83 -10.38 -6.06
C LEU A 56 -6.28 -10.35 -6.07
N LEU A 57 -5.66 -11.38 -6.64
CA LEU A 57 -4.20 -11.46 -6.77
C LEU A 57 -3.65 -10.54 -7.87
N THR A 58 -4.43 -10.33 -8.94
CA THR A 58 -4.00 -9.51 -10.09
C THR A 58 -4.44 -8.06 -9.99
N SER A 59 -5.43 -7.71 -9.16
CA SER A 59 -5.72 -6.33 -8.80
C SER A 59 -4.55 -5.80 -7.98
N GLY A 60 -3.71 -4.96 -8.59
CA GLY A 60 -2.50 -4.38 -7.99
C GLY A 60 -2.74 -3.99 -6.54
N ARG A 61 -2.07 -4.72 -5.64
CA ARG A 61 -2.23 -4.64 -4.19
C ARG A 61 -1.63 -3.33 -3.68
N GLU A 62 -2.34 -2.21 -3.81
CA GLU A 62 -2.28 -1.21 -2.75
C GLU A 62 -2.78 -1.94 -1.49
N LYS A 63 -2.02 -1.90 -0.40
CA LYS A 63 -2.31 -2.64 0.83
C LYS A 63 -3.55 -2.11 1.58
N SER A 64 -4.53 -1.54 0.88
CA SER A 64 -5.88 -1.41 1.38
C SER A 64 -6.51 -2.80 1.33
N LEU A 65 -6.52 -3.49 2.47
CA LEU A 65 -7.27 -4.73 2.61
C LEU A 65 -8.68 -4.50 2.05
N PRO A 66 -9.20 -5.45 1.27
CA PRO A 66 -10.58 -5.37 0.84
C PRO A 66 -11.44 -5.22 2.09
N HIS A 67 -12.41 -4.30 2.07
CA HIS A 67 -13.43 -4.11 3.11
C HIS A 67 -14.26 -5.39 3.42
N PHE A 68 -13.92 -6.52 2.78
CA PHE A 68 -14.44 -7.86 3.01
C PHE A 68 -13.83 -8.55 4.26
N VAL A 69 -12.88 -7.94 4.97
CA VAL A 69 -12.35 -8.50 6.25
C VAL A 69 -13.29 -8.24 7.43
N LEU A 70 -14.43 -7.56 7.23
CA LEU A 70 -15.39 -7.21 8.28
C LEU A 70 -16.75 -7.93 8.21
N TRP A 71 -16.98 -8.88 7.29
CA TRP A 71 -18.21 -9.70 7.27
C TRP A 71 -17.95 -11.15 6.86
#